data_AF-A0A2P4XX70-F1
#
_entry.id   AF-A0A2P4XX70-F1
#
_cell.length_a   1.000
_cell.length_b   1.000
_cell.length_c   1.000
_cell.angle_alpha   90.00
_cell.angle_beta   90.00
_cell.angle_gamma   90.00
#
_symmetry.space_group_name_H-M   'P 1'
#
loop_
_entity.id
_entity.type
_entity.pdbx_description
1 polymer ?
#
loop_
_entity_poly.entity_id
_entity_poly.type
_entity_poly.pdbx_seq_one_letter_code
_entity_poly.pdbx_strand_id
1 'polypeptide(L)' 'MSSPDEAPASDNGALAKELNALVESTNFDDKICLEDFTLIRVIGKGSFGKVTLVRKKNNS' A
#
# COMPACT_ATOMS: atom_id res chain seq x y z
N MET A 1 28.38 -37.79 -18.02
CA MET A 1 26.97 -37.37 -18.02
C MET A 1 26.90 -36.01 -17.36
N SER A 2 26.32 -35.04 -18.03
CA SER A 2 26.45 -33.60 -17.74
C SER A 2 25.52 -33.16 -16.60
N SER A 3 26.06 -32.40 -15.65
CA SER A 3 25.33 -31.55 -14.71
C SER A 3 25.02 -30.18 -15.36
N PRO A 4 24.28 -29.27 -14.70
CA PRO A 4 23.02 -29.37 -13.99
C PRO A 4 21.93 -28.49 -14.67
N ASP A 5 20.66 -28.75 -14.34
CA ASP A 5 19.49 -28.00 -14.81
C ASP A 5 19.53 -26.56 -14.24
N GLU A 6 19.68 -25.57 -15.13
CA GLU A 6 19.72 -24.14 -14.81
C GLU A 6 18.28 -23.66 -14.58
N ALA A 7 17.88 -23.55 -13.31
CA ALA A 7 16.57 -23.00 -12.94
C ALA A 7 16.44 -21.56 -13.48
N PRO A 8 15.33 -21.21 -14.16
CA PRO A 8 15.16 -19.87 -14.73
C PRO A 8 15.19 -18.83 -13.61
N ALA A 9 16.10 -17.87 -13.75
CA ALA A 9 16.23 -16.72 -12.87
C ALA A 9 14.87 -16.01 -12.73
N SER A 10 14.31 -16.09 -11.52
CA SER A 10 13.05 -15.45 -11.18
C SER A 10 13.19 -13.93 -11.35
N ASP A 11 12.35 -13.38 -12.22
CA ASP A 11 12.30 -12.00 -12.71
C ASP A 11 11.90 -10.99 -11.62
N ASN A 12 12.77 -10.83 -10.62
CA ASN A 12 12.57 -9.92 -9.50
C ASN A 12 12.84 -8.44 -9.87
N GLY A 13 13.43 -8.19 -11.06
CA GLY A 13 13.82 -6.85 -11.51
C GLY A 13 12.67 -6.07 -12.15
N ALA A 14 11.73 -6.75 -12.80
CA ALA A 14 10.55 -6.11 -13.42
C ALA A 14 9.59 -5.54 -12.36
N LEU A 15 9.31 -6.31 -11.29
CA LEU A 15 8.40 -5.88 -10.22
C LEU A 15 8.89 -4.63 -9.46
N ALA A 16 10.20 -4.50 -9.25
CA ALA A 16 10.77 -3.34 -8.57
C ALA A 16 10.60 -2.04 -9.38
N LYS A 17 10.66 -2.13 -10.71
CA LYS A 17 10.40 -0.98 -11.60
C LYS A 17 8.92 -0.59 -11.61
N GLU A 18 8.01 -1.56 -11.61
CA GLU A 18 6.57 -1.27 -11.53
C GLU A 18 6.20 -0.61 -10.20
N LEU A 19 6.74 -1.09 -9.08
CA LEU A 19 6.54 -0.49 -7.76
C LEU A 19 7.06 0.95 -7.70
N ASN A 20 8.26 1.21 -8.24
CA ASN A 20 8.81 2.58 -8.26
C ASN A 20 7.99 3.51 -9.16
N ALA A 21 7.51 3.05 -10.32
CA ALA A 21 6.64 3.83 -11.20
C ALA A 21 5.26 4.14 -10.56
N LEU A 22 4.70 3.19 -9.81
CA LEU A 22 3.50 3.41 -8.99
C LEU A 22 3.76 4.44 -7.88
N VAL A 23 4.92 4.41 -7.24
CA VAL A 23 5.32 5.36 -6.20
C VAL A 23 5.61 6.76 -6.77
N GLU A 24 6.17 6.86 -7.97
CA GLU A 24 6.41 8.15 -8.66
C GLU A 24 5.13 8.76 -9.23
N SER A 25 4.15 7.94 -9.62
CA SER A 25 2.83 8.42 -10.08
C SER A 25 1.88 8.77 -8.94
N THR A 26 2.17 8.35 -7.70
CA THR A 26 1.51 8.91 -6.52
C THR A 26 2.16 10.24 -6.17
N ASN A 27 1.50 11.34 -6.52
CA ASN A 27 1.81 12.64 -5.93
C ASN A 27 1.75 12.49 -4.40
N PHE A 28 2.90 12.58 -3.73
CA PHE A 28 2.99 12.51 -2.27
C PHE A 28 2.30 13.69 -1.57
N ASP A 29 1.75 14.64 -2.33
CA ASP A 29 0.87 15.72 -1.85
C ASP A 29 -0.60 15.28 -1.72
N ASP A 30 -1.01 14.14 -2.31
CA ASP A 30 -2.32 13.49 -2.09
C ASP A 30 -2.30 12.58 -0.85
N LYS A 31 -1.46 12.92 0.15
CA LYS A 31 -1.42 12.19 1.42
C LYS A 31 -2.72 12.43 2.17
N ILE A 32 -3.56 11.41 2.18
CA ILE A 32 -4.69 11.31 3.08
C ILE A 32 -4.18 11.40 4.53
N CYS A 33 -4.58 12.45 5.23
CA CYS A 33 -4.20 12.73 6.61
C CYS A 33 -5.39 12.47 7.55
N LEU A 34 -5.14 12.34 8.86
CA LEU A 34 -6.22 12.08 9.82
C LEU A 34 -7.20 13.26 9.92
N GLU A 35 -6.72 14.47 9.63
CA GLU A 35 -7.46 15.71 9.64
C GLU A 35 -8.54 15.74 8.54
N ASP A 36 -8.37 14.96 7.47
CA ASP A 36 -9.35 14.80 6.38
C ASP A 36 -10.59 14.04 6.83
N PHE A 37 -10.55 13.42 8.01
CA PHE A 37 -11.61 12.58 8.51
C PHE A 37 -12.24 13.12 9.79
N THR A 38 -13.54 12.89 9.91
CA THR A 38 -14.29 13.00 11.16
C THR A 38 -14.48 11.60 11.72
N LEU A 39 -13.90 11.31 12.89
CA LEU A 39 -14.04 10.02 13.55
C LEU A 39 -15.43 9.90 14.17
N ILE A 40 -16.18 8.85 13.81
CA ILE A 40 -17.56 8.65 14.25
C ILE A 40 -17.59 7.69 15.44
N ARG A 41 -17.19 6.45 15.22
CA ARG A 41 -17.18 5.42 16.28
C ARG A 41 -16.15 4.35 16.02
N VAL A 42 -15.63 3.76 17.08
CA VAL A 42 -14.81 2.55 16.99
C VAL A 42 -15.71 1.36 16.67
N ILE A 43 -15.35 0.59 15.65
CA ILE A 43 -16.09 -0.60 15.24
C ILE A 43 -15.35 -1.89 15.57
N GLY A 44 -14.05 -1.82 15.86
CA GLY A 44 -13.25 -2.98 16.24
C GLY A 44 -11.99 -2.59 16.98
N LYS A 45 -11.60 -3.43 17.93
CA LYS A 45 -10.31 -3.39 18.62
C LYS A 45 -9.73 -4.79 18.63
N GLY A 46 -8.49 -4.92 18.21
CA GLY A 46 -7.75 -6.18 18.25
C GLY A 46 -6.26 -5.91 18.52
N SER A 47 -5.48 -6.97 18.61
CA SER A 47 -4.03 -6.89 18.79
C SER A 47 -3.34 -6.11 17.68
N PHE A 48 -3.88 -6.17 16.45
CA PHE A 48 -3.36 -5.44 15.29
C PHE A 48 -3.71 -3.95 15.27
N GLY A 49 -4.71 -3.51 16.03
CA GLY A 49 -5.08 -2.10 16.09
C GLY A 49 -6.56 -1.84 16.30
N LYS A 50 -6.91 -0.57 16.10
CA LYS A 50 -8.26 -0.02 16.33
C LYS A 50 -8.86 0.41 14.99
N VAL A 51 -9.99 -0.19 14.64
CA VAL A 51 -10.75 0.17 13.44
C VAL A 51 -11.84 1.16 13.82
N THR A 52 -11.85 2.32 13.19
CA THR A 52 -12.81 3.39 13.46
C THR A 52 -13.58 3.70 12.20
N LEU A 53 -14.92 3.74 12.29
CA LEU A 53 -15.77 4.29 11.24
C LEU A 53 -15.55 5.81 11.19
N VAL A 54 -15.19 6.32 10.01
CA VAL A 54 -14.91 7.74 9.80
C VAL A 54 -15.72 8.29 8.62
N ARG A 55 -15.87 9.60 8.56
CA ARG A 55 -16.43 10.33 7.40
C ARG A 55 -15.36 11.25 6.84
N LYS A 56 -15.08 11.15 5.53
CA LYS A 56 -14.20 12.11 4.84
C LYS A 56 -14.86 13.49 4.80
N LYS A 57 -14.13 14.52 5.21
CA LYS A 57 -14.50 15.94 5.08
C LYS A 57 -14.20 16.33 3.62
N ASN A 58 -15.11 16.00 2.71
CA ASN A 58 -15.20 16.41 1.30
C ASN A 58 -13.92 16.99 0.64
N ASN A 59 -13.37 16.28 -0.36
CA ASN A 59 -12.62 16.96 -1.43
C ASN A 59 -13.62 17.88 -2.13
N SER A 60 -13.35 19.18 -2.17
CA SER A 60 -14.13 20.11 -3.01
C SER A 60 -13.93 19.79 -4.49
#